data_AF-A0A383CLR0-F1
#
_entry.id   AF-A0A383CLR0-F1
#
_cell.length_a   1.000
_cell.length_b   1.000
_cell.length_c   1.000
_cell.angle_alpha   90.00
_cell.angle_beta   90.00
_cell.angle_gamma   90.00
#
_symmetry.space_group_name_H-M   'P 1'
#
loop_
_entity.id
_entity.type
_entity.pdbx_description
1 polymer ?
#
loop_
_entity_poly.entity_id
_entity_poly.type
_entity_poly.pdbx_seq_one_letter_code
_entity_poly.pdbx_strand_id
1 'polypeptide(L)'
;MRLAIWLSVSIFTTFGLASGGGVSTALGDECTKLDSNSPILSNGFGQDQSNTRNGISRITSKNVSHLRLRFALGGSDPKQPSKPARERRGAPTVTEQALFYFVGNEIVAAGRRTGCTFWTATLTNPEDGKPDTPRSSSILLVDNPNGGRMLFVGSKSGFVYGLDAADGSTIWGKSVSEDPKDRDPLQMVTGGIQFYDSRLFVPVA
;
A
#
# COMPACT_ATOMS: atom_id res chain seq x y z
N MET A 1 25.14 62.04 48.87
CA MET A 1 26.00 61.04 48.21
C MET A 1 25.72 59.68 48.85
N ARG A 2 24.72 58.95 48.33
CA ARG A 2 24.34 57.60 48.76
C ARG A 2 23.87 56.81 47.53
N LEU A 3 24.46 55.63 47.38
CA LEU A 3 24.19 54.60 46.37
C LEU A 3 22.70 54.22 46.30
N ALA A 4 22.20 54.02 45.08
CA ALA A 4 21.02 53.21 44.82
C ALA A 4 21.39 52.11 43.81
N ILE A 5 21.32 50.87 44.28
CA ILE A 5 21.57 49.64 43.54
C ILE A 5 20.31 49.32 42.73
N TRP A 6 20.44 49.10 41.42
CA TRP A 6 19.36 48.58 40.58
C TRP A 6 19.39 47.05 40.60
N LEU A 7 18.39 46.41 41.22
CA LEU A 7 18.09 45.00 41.01
C LEU A 7 17.19 44.89 39.77
N SER A 8 17.67 44.26 38.69
CA SER A 8 16.83 43.85 37.57
C SER A 8 16.25 42.47 37.87
N VAL A 9 14.94 42.41 38.13
CA VAL A 9 14.21 41.13 38.20
C VAL A 9 13.78 40.77 36.77
N SER A 10 14.41 39.75 36.20
CA SER A 10 13.95 39.15 34.94
C SER A 10 12.89 38.10 35.24
N ILE A 11 11.63 38.36 34.85
CA ILE A 11 10.56 37.36 34.88
C ILE A 11 10.73 36.50 33.62
N PHE A 12 11.23 35.28 33.79
CA PHE A 12 11.18 34.24 32.75
C PHE A 12 9.77 33.66 32.73
N THR A 13 8.92 34.14 31.82
CA THR A 13 7.68 33.46 31.46
C THR A 13 8.04 32.25 30.60
N THR A 14 8.12 31.07 31.20
CA THR A 14 8.27 29.81 30.48
C THR A 14 6.99 29.54 29.68
N PHE A 15 7.02 29.84 28.38
CA PHE A 15 6.06 29.28 27.43
C PHE A 15 6.34 27.77 27.34
N GLY A 16 5.53 26.98 28.05
CA GLY A 16 5.49 25.55 27.86
C GLY A 16 5.07 25.25 26.42
N LEU A 17 6.01 24.78 25.61
CA LEU A 17 5.68 24.08 24.38
C LEU A 17 4.86 22.85 24.77
N ALA A 18 3.55 22.92 24.55
CA ALA A 18 2.71 21.74 24.51
C ALA A 18 3.31 20.81 23.44
N SER A 19 3.95 19.74 23.88
CA SER A 19 4.33 18.64 23.02
C SER A 19 3.06 18.17 22.31
N GLY A 20 3.02 18.37 20.99
CA GLY A 20 2.01 17.78 20.14
C GLY A 20 1.98 16.29 20.44
N GLY A 21 0.83 15.79 20.89
CA GLY A 21 0.63 14.38 21.15
C GLY A 21 1.08 13.61 19.91
N GLY A 22 2.11 12.78 20.08
CA GLY A 22 2.51 11.84 19.06
C GLY A 22 1.27 11.07 18.63
N VAL A 23 1.06 10.94 17.33
CA VAL A 23 0.09 9.99 16.79
C VAL A 23 0.50 8.64 17.35
N SER A 24 -0.19 8.20 18.41
CA SER A 24 -0.05 6.85 18.91
C SER A 24 -0.37 5.95 17.73
N THR A 25 0.63 5.20 17.26
CA THR A 25 0.39 4.04 16.43
C THR A 25 -0.52 3.15 17.27
N ALA A 26 -1.83 3.22 17.03
CA ALA A 26 -2.74 2.23 17.56
C ALA A 26 -2.16 0.88 17.14
N LEU A 27 -1.76 0.07 18.12
CA LEU A 27 -1.57 -1.35 17.88
C LEU A 27 -2.93 -1.81 17.35
N GLY A 28 -3.05 -1.97 16.03
CA GLY A 28 -4.29 -2.44 15.45
C GLY A 28 -4.67 -3.74 16.15
N ASP A 29 -5.94 -3.88 16.54
CA ASP A 29 -6.47 -5.11 17.14
C ASP A 29 -5.91 -6.33 16.42
N GLU A 30 -5.57 -7.41 17.13
CA GLU A 30 -5.03 -8.61 16.49
C GLU A 30 -5.91 -9.05 15.32
N CYS A 31 -5.28 -9.29 14.18
CA CYS A 31 -5.98 -9.78 13.00
C CYS A 31 -6.56 -11.16 13.30
N THR A 32 -7.84 -11.36 12.94
CA THR A 32 -8.36 -12.71 12.75
C THR A 32 -7.72 -13.36 11.52
N LYS A 33 -8.06 -14.61 11.21
CA LYS A 33 -7.67 -15.20 9.92
C LYS A 33 -8.24 -14.37 8.76
N LEU A 34 -7.42 -14.14 7.73
CA LEU A 34 -7.85 -13.51 6.48
C LEU A 34 -8.79 -14.47 5.73
N ASP A 35 -9.99 -13.98 5.40
CA ASP A 35 -10.93 -14.60 4.48
C ASP A 35 -10.57 -14.19 3.06
N SER A 36 -9.93 -15.10 2.33
CA SER A 36 -9.53 -14.89 0.94
C SER A 36 -10.71 -14.68 -0.01
N ASN A 37 -11.93 -15.05 0.40
CA ASN A 37 -13.15 -14.91 -0.38
C ASN A 37 -13.98 -13.67 -0.02
N SER A 38 -13.53 -12.85 0.94
CA SER A 38 -14.23 -11.63 1.38
C SER A 38 -14.66 -10.74 0.20
N PRO A 39 -15.91 -10.29 0.09
CA PRO A 39 -16.41 -9.56 -1.08
C PRO A 39 -15.52 -8.37 -1.49
N ILE A 40 -15.24 -8.26 -2.78
CA ILE A 40 -14.43 -7.18 -3.35
C ILE A 40 -15.27 -5.89 -3.39
N LEU A 41 -14.70 -4.79 -2.90
CA LEU A 41 -15.33 -3.47 -2.88
C LEU A 41 -14.71 -2.50 -3.89
N SER A 42 -13.40 -2.63 -4.14
CA SER A 42 -12.66 -1.84 -5.14
C SER A 42 -11.41 -2.60 -5.52
N ASN A 43 -11.10 -2.69 -6.80
CA ASN A 43 -10.07 -3.56 -7.32
C ASN A 43 -9.31 -2.92 -8.49
N GLY A 44 -8.00 -3.15 -8.54
CA GLY A 44 -7.18 -2.82 -9.70
C GLY A 44 -7.26 -1.36 -10.15
N PHE A 45 -7.01 -1.15 -11.44
CA PHE A 45 -7.21 0.15 -12.07
C PHE A 45 -8.70 0.36 -12.36
N GLY A 46 -9.31 1.36 -11.73
CA GLY A 46 -10.69 1.75 -12.03
C GLY A 46 -11.76 1.32 -11.03
N GLN A 47 -11.38 0.65 -9.93
CA GLN A 47 -12.27 0.03 -8.93
C GLN A 47 -12.97 -1.23 -9.42
N ASP A 48 -13.33 -1.31 -10.70
CA ASP A 48 -13.91 -2.48 -11.37
C ASP A 48 -13.65 -2.43 -12.89
N GLN A 49 -14.18 -3.40 -13.64
CA GLN A 49 -14.04 -3.48 -15.11
C GLN A 49 -14.77 -2.36 -15.88
N SER A 50 -15.77 -1.70 -15.28
CA SER A 50 -16.42 -0.54 -15.90
C SER A 50 -15.54 0.71 -15.86
N ASN A 51 -14.59 0.77 -14.90
CA ASN A 51 -13.64 1.85 -14.70
C ASN A 51 -14.31 3.24 -14.64
N THR A 52 -15.55 3.32 -14.16
CA THR A 52 -16.27 4.59 -13.98
C THR A 52 -15.73 5.40 -12.81
N ARG A 53 -15.03 4.73 -11.86
CA ARG A 53 -14.54 5.32 -10.60
C ARG A 53 -15.64 6.04 -9.82
N ASN A 54 -16.87 5.56 -9.97
CA ASN A 54 -18.06 6.07 -9.32
C ASN A 54 -18.66 4.96 -8.45
N GLY A 55 -19.02 5.29 -7.22
CA GLY A 55 -19.55 4.31 -6.27
C GLY A 55 -20.56 4.92 -5.32
N ILE A 56 -21.39 4.06 -4.73
CA ILE A 56 -22.36 4.46 -3.71
C ILE A 56 -21.61 4.81 -2.43
N SER A 57 -21.89 5.98 -1.88
CA SER A 57 -21.24 6.48 -0.67
C SER A 57 -22.25 6.89 0.39
N ARG A 58 -21.96 6.53 1.65
CA ARG A 58 -22.65 7.11 2.82
C ARG A 58 -22.11 8.50 3.17
N ILE A 59 -21.00 8.89 2.57
CA ILE A 59 -20.43 10.24 2.66
C ILE A 59 -21.11 11.10 1.59
N THR A 60 -21.65 12.24 2.03
CA THR A 60 -22.40 13.18 1.21
C THR A 60 -21.88 14.59 1.45
N SER A 61 -22.26 15.54 0.60
CA SER A 61 -21.95 16.97 0.81
C SER A 61 -22.47 17.51 2.15
N LYS A 62 -23.48 16.88 2.75
CA LYS A 62 -24.07 17.28 4.03
C LYS A 62 -23.27 16.80 5.25
N ASN A 63 -22.45 15.75 5.12
CA ASN A 63 -21.75 15.14 6.26
C ASN A 63 -20.22 15.04 6.10
N VAL A 64 -19.67 15.43 4.94
CA VAL A 64 -18.23 15.35 4.65
C VAL A 64 -17.38 16.14 5.65
N SER A 65 -17.91 17.22 6.22
CA SER A 65 -17.25 18.03 7.25
C SER A 65 -17.06 17.30 8.59
N HIS A 66 -17.75 16.19 8.82
CA HIS A 66 -17.65 15.41 10.05
C HIS A 66 -16.62 14.28 9.96
N LEU A 67 -15.97 14.10 8.81
CA LEU A 67 -14.96 13.06 8.63
C LEU A 67 -13.79 13.28 9.59
N ARG A 68 -13.33 12.18 10.17
CA ARG A 68 -12.14 12.13 11.01
C ARG A 68 -11.24 11.01 10.53
N LEU A 69 -9.93 11.21 10.64
CA LEU A 69 -8.96 10.15 10.38
C LEU A 69 -9.25 8.98 11.34
N ARG A 70 -9.46 7.79 10.78
CA ARG A 70 -9.60 6.57 11.59
C ARG A 70 -8.23 5.99 11.94
N PHE A 71 -7.38 5.79 10.93
CA PHE A 71 -5.99 5.38 11.07
C PHE A 71 -5.22 5.73 9.80
N ALA A 72 -3.89 5.74 9.88
CA ALA A 72 -3.00 5.88 8.74
C ALA A 72 -2.06 4.68 8.69
N LEU A 73 -2.02 4.00 7.55
CA LEU A 73 -1.08 2.91 7.31
C LEU A 73 0.06 3.41 6.44
N GLY A 74 1.27 3.03 6.81
CA GLY A 74 2.48 3.34 6.07
C GLY A 74 3.63 2.56 6.64
N GLY A 75 4.79 2.73 6.02
CA GLY A 75 6.04 2.20 6.52
C GLY A 75 7.21 3.05 6.07
N SER A 76 8.40 2.58 6.42
CA SER A 76 9.65 3.29 6.20
C SER A 76 10.27 2.97 4.85
N ASP A 77 11.11 3.87 4.35
CA ASP A 77 11.92 3.64 3.17
C ASP A 77 12.94 2.51 3.45
N PRO A 78 12.97 1.42 2.65
CA PRO A 78 13.91 0.32 2.86
C PRO A 78 15.38 0.76 2.85
N LYS A 79 15.71 1.83 2.10
CA LYS A 79 17.07 2.39 2.03
C LYS A 79 17.33 3.46 3.09
N GLN A 80 16.27 4.03 3.69
CA GLN A 80 16.36 5.07 4.72
C GLN A 80 15.27 4.85 5.79
N PRO A 81 15.48 3.95 6.78
CA PRO A 81 14.44 3.56 7.74
C PRO A 81 13.86 4.70 8.59
N SER A 82 14.59 5.82 8.71
CA SER A 82 14.15 7.05 9.38
C SER A 82 13.25 7.95 8.52
N LYS A 83 13.00 7.58 7.26
CA LYS A 83 12.14 8.31 6.32
C LYS A 83 10.94 7.45 5.94
N PRO A 84 9.77 8.07 5.66
CA PRO A 84 8.62 7.33 5.16
C PRO A 84 8.88 6.80 3.75
N ALA A 85 8.34 5.62 3.44
CA ALA A 85 8.35 5.05 2.10
C ALA A 85 7.70 6.01 1.10
N ARG A 86 8.42 6.32 0.02
CA ARG A 86 8.03 7.32 -0.99
C ARG A 86 7.17 6.76 -2.13
N GLU A 87 7.29 5.46 -2.40
CA GLU A 87 6.61 4.80 -3.51
C GLU A 87 5.19 4.38 -3.09
N ARG A 88 4.17 5.12 -3.54
CA ARG A 88 2.74 4.95 -3.18
C ARG A 88 1.79 5.42 -4.30
N ARG A 89 1.91 4.86 -5.51
CA ARG A 89 1.18 5.36 -6.69
C ARG A 89 -0.18 4.68 -6.94
N GLY A 90 -0.27 3.39 -6.68
CA GLY A 90 -1.43 2.56 -6.98
C GLY A 90 -2.58 2.74 -6.00
N ALA A 91 -3.80 2.69 -6.54
CA ALA A 91 -4.97 2.50 -5.69
C ALA A 91 -4.87 1.14 -4.98
N PRO A 92 -5.20 1.07 -3.67
CA PRO A 92 -5.27 -0.20 -2.98
C PRO A 92 -6.42 -1.05 -3.52
N THR A 93 -6.28 -2.36 -3.41
CA THR A 93 -7.42 -3.27 -3.56
C THR A 93 -8.08 -3.49 -2.21
N VAL A 94 -9.41 -3.45 -2.20
CA VAL A 94 -10.23 -3.40 -1.00
C VAL A 94 -11.28 -4.50 -1.06
N THR A 95 -11.34 -5.31 -0.01
CA THR A 95 -12.45 -6.23 0.26
C THR A 95 -13.23 -5.76 1.49
N GLU A 96 -14.33 -6.41 1.84
CA GLU A 96 -15.05 -6.13 3.08
C GLU A 96 -14.16 -6.29 4.33
N GLN A 97 -13.17 -7.20 4.29
CA GLN A 97 -12.25 -7.45 5.40
C GLN A 97 -10.89 -6.76 5.24
N ALA A 98 -10.31 -6.71 4.04
CA ALA A 98 -8.89 -6.45 3.85
C ALA A 98 -8.57 -5.30 2.88
N LEU A 99 -7.37 -4.74 3.05
CA LEU A 99 -6.70 -3.79 2.18
C LEU A 99 -5.42 -4.46 1.68
N PHE A 100 -5.21 -4.45 0.36
CA PHE A 100 -3.96 -4.86 -0.27
C PHE A 100 -3.31 -3.62 -0.87
N TYR A 101 -2.10 -3.28 -0.44
CA TYR A 101 -1.42 -2.06 -0.86
C TYR A 101 0.11 -2.19 -0.78
N PHE A 102 0.81 -1.24 -1.38
CA PHE A 102 2.26 -1.19 -1.36
C PHE A 102 2.80 -0.26 -0.27
N VAL A 103 3.92 -0.68 0.34
CA VAL A 103 4.71 0.13 1.26
C VAL A 103 6.18 0.01 0.87
N GLY A 104 6.69 0.98 0.11
CA GLY A 104 8.07 0.91 -0.37
C GLY A 104 8.23 -0.26 -1.34
N ASN A 105 8.96 -1.30 -0.92
CA ASN A 105 9.17 -2.52 -1.69
C ASN A 105 8.26 -3.68 -1.25
N GLU A 106 7.43 -3.46 -0.24
CA GLU A 106 6.58 -4.48 0.35
C GLU A 106 5.16 -4.41 -0.20
N ILE A 107 4.51 -5.57 -0.24
CA ILE A 107 3.08 -5.74 -0.46
C ILE A 107 2.50 -6.12 0.90
N VAL A 108 1.46 -5.39 1.32
CA VAL A 108 0.87 -5.56 2.65
C VAL A 108 -0.61 -5.91 2.50
N ALA A 109 -1.04 -6.93 3.22
CA ALA A 109 -2.45 -7.17 3.52
C ALA A 109 -2.76 -6.69 4.94
N ALA A 110 -3.72 -5.77 5.07
CA ALA A 110 -4.14 -5.24 6.37
C ALA A 110 -5.66 -5.28 6.55
N GLY A 111 -6.13 -5.34 7.80
CA GLY A 111 -7.54 -5.26 8.15
C GLY A 111 -8.12 -3.89 7.81
N ARG A 112 -9.19 -3.85 7.01
CA ARG A 112 -9.85 -2.60 6.56
C ARG A 112 -10.41 -1.76 7.72
N ARG A 113 -10.82 -2.41 8.81
CA ARG A 113 -11.45 -1.74 9.96
C ARG A 113 -10.47 -1.44 11.09
N THR A 114 -9.44 -2.26 11.25
CA THR A 114 -8.52 -2.23 12.40
C THR A 114 -7.13 -1.73 12.04
N GLY A 115 -6.72 -1.84 10.77
CA GLY A 115 -5.36 -1.53 10.32
C GLY A 115 -4.33 -2.58 10.71
N CYS A 116 -4.73 -3.70 11.32
CA CYS A 116 -3.82 -4.80 11.68
C CYS A 116 -3.22 -5.42 10.42
N THR A 117 -1.97 -5.88 10.48
CA THR A 117 -1.32 -6.54 9.33
C THR A 117 -1.59 -8.03 9.37
N PHE A 118 -2.20 -8.58 8.32
CA PHE A 118 -2.33 -10.03 8.14
C PHE A 118 -0.99 -10.64 7.71
N TRP A 119 -0.36 -10.03 6.70
CA TRP A 119 0.93 -10.47 6.18
C TRP A 119 1.61 -9.32 5.42
N THR A 120 2.92 -9.47 5.26
CA THR A 120 3.78 -8.64 4.41
C THR A 120 4.58 -9.54 3.48
N ALA A 121 4.70 -9.18 2.21
CA ALA A 121 5.44 -9.92 1.20
C ALA A 121 6.42 -9.01 0.43
N THR A 122 7.50 -9.59 -0.06
CA THR A 122 8.45 -8.99 -0.99
C THR A 122 8.53 -9.83 -2.26
N LEU A 123 9.02 -9.22 -3.34
CA LEU A 123 9.19 -9.91 -4.61
C LEU A 123 10.62 -10.42 -4.75
N THR A 124 10.76 -11.64 -5.25
CA THR A 124 12.03 -12.24 -5.64
C THR A 124 11.98 -12.58 -7.12
N ASN A 125 12.94 -12.11 -7.91
CA ASN A 125 13.00 -12.41 -9.33
C ASN A 125 13.20 -13.92 -9.53
N PRO A 126 12.32 -14.61 -10.28
CA PRO A 126 12.39 -16.06 -10.43
C PRO A 126 13.57 -16.53 -11.29
N GLU A 127 14.18 -15.65 -12.09
CA GLU A 127 15.29 -16.00 -12.98
C GLU A 127 16.65 -15.93 -12.28
N ASP A 128 16.88 -14.93 -11.41
CA ASP A 128 18.18 -14.73 -10.77
C ASP A 128 18.15 -14.80 -9.24
N GLY A 129 16.98 -14.99 -8.63
CA GLY A 129 16.79 -15.15 -7.19
C GLY A 129 17.00 -13.88 -6.37
N LYS A 130 17.18 -12.71 -7.01
CA LYS A 130 17.43 -11.45 -6.30
C LYS A 130 16.13 -10.72 -5.94
N PRO A 131 16.14 -9.84 -4.92
CA PRO A 131 14.98 -9.01 -4.62
C PRO A 131 14.57 -8.16 -5.82
N ASP A 132 13.29 -8.20 -6.16
CA ASP A 132 12.68 -7.28 -7.13
C ASP A 132 11.86 -6.21 -6.40
N THR A 133 11.61 -5.10 -7.08
CA THR A 133 10.87 -3.98 -6.53
C THR A 133 9.53 -3.86 -7.25
N PRO A 134 8.39 -3.93 -6.54
CA PRO A 134 7.12 -3.62 -7.15
C PRO A 134 7.14 -2.18 -7.68
N ARG A 135 6.51 -1.98 -8.84
CA ARG A 135 6.39 -0.64 -9.42
C ARG A 135 5.17 0.11 -8.89
N SER A 136 4.55 -0.40 -7.84
CA SER A 136 3.46 0.16 -7.05
C SER A 136 2.35 0.80 -7.87
N SER A 137 1.98 0.17 -8.98
CA SER A 137 0.73 0.43 -9.70
C SER A 137 -0.46 -0.16 -8.91
N SER A 138 -1.67 -0.16 -9.45
CA SER A 138 -2.80 -0.82 -8.77
C SER A 138 -2.53 -2.32 -8.59
N ILE A 139 -2.78 -2.86 -7.40
CA ILE A 139 -2.80 -4.32 -7.19
C ILE A 139 -4.11 -4.85 -7.76
N LEU A 140 -4.09 -5.93 -8.54
CA LEU A 140 -5.30 -6.56 -9.06
C LEU A 140 -5.57 -7.89 -8.34
N LEU A 141 -6.73 -8.04 -7.72
CA LEU A 141 -7.18 -9.28 -7.07
C LEU A 141 -8.14 -10.03 -8.00
N VAL A 142 -7.89 -11.31 -8.25
CA VAL A 142 -8.70 -12.13 -9.17
C VAL A 142 -9.02 -13.47 -8.53
N ASP A 143 -10.24 -13.97 -8.73
CA ASP A 143 -10.63 -15.30 -8.30
C ASP A 143 -9.76 -16.37 -8.98
N ASN A 144 -9.23 -17.29 -8.18
CA ASN A 144 -8.44 -18.41 -8.69
C ASN A 144 -9.39 -19.58 -8.99
N PRO A 145 -9.38 -20.16 -10.21
CA PRO A 145 -10.18 -21.34 -10.54
C PRO A 145 -9.97 -22.53 -9.60
N ASN A 146 -8.77 -22.62 -8.99
CA ASN A 146 -8.42 -23.68 -8.04
C ASN A 146 -8.81 -23.35 -6.58
N GLY A 147 -9.52 -22.25 -6.35
CA GLY A 147 -9.95 -21.78 -5.04
C GLY A 147 -9.08 -20.65 -4.48
N GLY A 148 -9.71 -19.78 -3.68
CA GLY A 148 -9.08 -18.56 -3.17
C GLY A 148 -8.90 -17.50 -4.25
N ARG A 149 -7.97 -16.58 -4.04
CA ARG A 149 -7.72 -15.45 -4.95
C ARG A 149 -6.24 -15.19 -5.11
N MET A 150 -5.89 -14.64 -6.27
CA MET A 150 -4.52 -14.23 -6.60
C MET A 150 -4.42 -12.71 -6.69
N LEU A 151 -3.31 -12.17 -6.18
CA LEU A 151 -2.90 -10.79 -6.39
C LEU A 151 -1.93 -10.72 -7.56
N PHE A 152 -2.20 -9.85 -8.52
CA PHE A 152 -1.29 -9.54 -9.61
C PHE A 152 -0.61 -8.20 -9.39
N VAL A 153 0.71 -8.20 -9.49
CA VAL A 153 1.57 -7.04 -9.29
C VAL A 153 2.65 -6.96 -10.37
N GLY A 154 2.94 -5.73 -10.81
CA GLY A 154 4.01 -5.43 -11.75
C GLY A 154 5.26 -4.89 -11.06
N SER A 155 6.43 -5.16 -11.61
CA SER A 155 7.71 -4.76 -11.02
C SER A 155 8.53 -3.79 -11.87
N LYS A 156 9.59 -3.27 -11.24
CA LYS A 156 10.59 -2.41 -11.88
C LYS A 156 11.47 -3.14 -12.88
N SER A 157 11.58 -4.47 -12.79
CA SER A 157 12.43 -5.27 -13.68
C SER A 157 11.67 -5.83 -14.90
N GLY A 158 10.42 -5.41 -15.12
CA GLY A 158 9.62 -5.89 -16.24
C GLY A 158 8.99 -7.26 -16.00
N PHE A 159 8.71 -7.61 -14.74
CA PHE A 159 8.04 -8.85 -14.37
C PHE A 159 6.62 -8.58 -13.85
N VAL A 160 5.77 -9.59 -14.04
CA VAL A 160 4.48 -9.72 -13.38
C VAL A 160 4.55 -10.91 -12.45
N TYR A 161 3.93 -10.76 -11.28
CA TYR A 161 3.86 -11.79 -10.25
C TYR A 161 2.41 -12.08 -9.90
N GLY A 162 2.10 -13.36 -9.70
CA GLY A 162 0.88 -13.82 -9.06
C GLY A 162 1.20 -14.29 -7.64
N LEU A 163 0.57 -13.68 -6.64
CA LEU A 163 0.73 -14.04 -5.23
C LEU A 163 -0.59 -14.63 -4.69
N ASP A 164 -0.52 -15.57 -3.76
CA ASP A 164 -1.70 -16.02 -3.02
C ASP A 164 -2.17 -14.88 -2.09
N ALA A 165 -3.46 -14.52 -2.19
CA ALA A 165 -4.01 -13.43 -1.37
C ALA A 165 -4.09 -13.78 0.13
N ALA A 166 -4.10 -15.06 0.50
CA ALA A 166 -4.25 -15.51 1.87
C ALA A 166 -2.98 -15.30 2.72
N ASP A 167 -1.80 -15.47 2.13
CA ASP A 167 -0.51 -15.43 2.85
C ASP A 167 0.58 -14.61 2.17
N GLY A 168 0.34 -14.10 0.95
CA GLY A 168 1.31 -13.30 0.21
C GLY A 168 2.44 -14.13 -0.44
N SER A 169 2.36 -15.46 -0.42
CA SER A 169 3.34 -16.32 -1.10
C SER A 169 3.29 -16.12 -2.61
N THR A 170 4.45 -16.09 -3.26
CA THR A 170 4.51 -15.99 -4.72
C THR A 170 4.19 -17.35 -5.34
N ILE A 171 3.12 -17.42 -6.14
CA ILE A 171 2.72 -18.61 -6.89
C ILE A 171 3.53 -18.70 -8.17
N TRP A 172 3.70 -17.57 -8.87
CA TRP A 172 4.49 -17.49 -10.10
C TRP A 172 5.04 -16.08 -10.32
N GLY A 173 6.11 -15.99 -11.10
CA GLY A 173 6.64 -14.75 -11.67
C GLY A 173 7.00 -14.98 -13.14
N LYS A 174 6.68 -14.01 -14.01
CA LYS A 174 6.97 -14.08 -15.44
C LYS A 174 7.40 -12.73 -15.97
N SER A 175 8.42 -12.72 -16.83
CA SER A 175 8.81 -11.53 -17.58
C SER A 175 7.73 -11.16 -18.60
N VAL A 176 7.56 -9.86 -18.86
CA VAL A 176 6.71 -9.38 -19.96
C VAL A 176 7.40 -9.52 -21.33
N SER A 177 8.71 -9.77 -21.35
CA SER A 177 9.46 -10.14 -22.55
C SER A 177 9.46 -11.67 -22.71
N GLU A 178 9.23 -12.15 -23.93
CA GLU A 178 9.19 -13.58 -24.24
C GLU A 178 10.58 -14.22 -24.35
N ASP A 179 11.50 -13.54 -25.05
CA ASP A 179 12.91 -13.95 -25.15
C ASP A 179 13.77 -13.10 -24.20
N PRO A 180 14.55 -13.71 -23.28
CA PRO A 180 15.50 -13.00 -22.44
C PRO A 180 16.48 -12.09 -23.20
N LYS A 181 16.79 -12.41 -24.47
CA LYS A 181 17.69 -11.61 -25.32
C LYS A 181 17.06 -10.29 -25.80
N ASP A 182 15.74 -10.26 -25.91
CA ASP A 182 14.98 -9.10 -26.36
C ASP A 182 14.56 -8.20 -25.19
N ARG A 183 14.96 -8.56 -23.95
CA ARG A 183 14.64 -7.79 -22.75
C ARG A 183 15.35 -6.45 -22.79
N ASP A 184 14.57 -5.38 -22.90
CA ASP A 184 15.05 -4.03 -22.63
C ASP A 184 15.28 -3.88 -21.10
N PRO A 185 16.51 -3.55 -20.65
CA PRO A 185 16.82 -3.36 -19.23
C PRO A 185 16.07 -2.18 -18.59
N LEU A 186 15.48 -1.30 -19.40
CA LEU A 186 14.64 -0.19 -18.96
C LEU A 186 13.15 -0.53 -18.96
N GLN A 187 12.76 -1.73 -19.40
CA GLN A 187 11.36 -2.15 -19.47
C GLN A 187 10.76 -2.30 -18.07
N MET A 188 9.62 -1.64 -17.84
CA MET A 188 8.95 -1.65 -16.54
C MET A 188 7.44 -1.91 -16.67
N VAL A 189 6.86 -2.57 -15.67
CA VAL A 189 5.40 -2.67 -15.56
C VAL A 189 4.89 -1.52 -14.70
N THR A 190 4.51 -0.40 -15.31
CA THR A 190 4.17 0.83 -14.56
C THR A 190 2.67 1.10 -14.37
N GLY A 191 1.84 0.61 -15.28
CA GLY A 191 0.38 0.80 -15.22
C GLY A 191 -0.33 -0.28 -14.39
N GLY A 192 -1.63 -0.08 -14.17
CA GLY A 192 -2.45 -1.08 -13.50
C GLY A 192 -2.78 -2.25 -14.44
N ILE A 193 -2.51 -3.46 -13.98
CA ILE A 193 -2.84 -4.70 -14.70
C ILE A 193 -4.36 -4.86 -14.74
N GLN A 194 -4.88 -5.44 -15.82
CA GLN A 194 -6.30 -5.79 -15.97
C GLN A 194 -6.46 -7.29 -16.26
N PHE A 195 -7.58 -7.86 -15.83
CA PHE A 195 -7.93 -9.24 -16.10
C PHE A 195 -9.32 -9.31 -16.74
N TYR A 196 -9.39 -10.00 -17.88
CA TYR A 196 -10.63 -10.25 -18.59
C TYR A 196 -10.50 -11.54 -19.39
N ASP A 197 -11.55 -12.37 -19.37
CA ASP A 197 -11.64 -13.62 -20.12
C ASP A 197 -10.37 -14.50 -20.04
N SER A 198 -9.95 -14.79 -18.80
CA SER A 198 -8.77 -15.62 -18.50
C SER A 198 -7.44 -15.07 -19.04
N ARG A 199 -7.37 -13.76 -19.30
CA ARG A 199 -6.16 -13.08 -19.81
C ARG A 199 -5.78 -11.91 -18.92
N LEU A 200 -4.47 -11.79 -18.65
CA LEU A 200 -3.88 -10.60 -18.03
C LEU A 200 -3.40 -9.64 -19.12
N PHE A 201 -3.85 -8.39 -19.01
CA PHE A 201 -3.40 -7.28 -19.84
C PHE A 201 -2.43 -6.45 -19.02
N VAL A 202 -1.18 -6.44 -19.46
CA VAL A 202 -0.06 -5.88 -18.71
C VAL A 202 0.46 -4.64 -19.44
N PRO A 203 0.35 -3.44 -18.86
CA PRO A 203 0.92 -2.24 -19.44
C PRO A 203 2.44 -2.23 -19.24
N VAL A 204 3.16 -2.04 -20.33
CA VAL A 204 4.62 -2.01 -20.38
C VAL A 204 5.07 -0.60 -20.80
N ALA A 205 6.11 -0.09 -20.16
CA ALA A 205 6.73 1.21 -20.44
C ALA A 205 8.24 1.05 -20.63
#